data_AF-A0A7D5TPI5-F1
#
_entry.id   AF-A0A7D5TPI5-F1
#
_cell.length_a   1.000
_cell.length_b   1.000
_cell.length_c   1.000
_cell.angle_alpha   90.00
_cell.angle_beta   90.00
_cell.angle_gamma   90.00
#
_symmetry.space_group_name_H-M   'P 1'
#
loop_
_entity.id
_entity.type
_entity.pdbx_description
1 polymer ?
#
loop_
_entity_poly.entity_id
_entity_poly.type
_entity_poly.pdbx_seq_one_letter_code
_entity_poly.pdbx_strand_id
1 'polypeptide(L)' 'MTRKYTQRDYVHMSVMRVRDWEFDARDIQTVIADDYDTEVSYETIRGALKTLREEGLLELTDDGNHYKRNF' A
#
# COMPACT_ATOMS: atom_id res chain seq x y z
N MET A 1 -8.27 6.05 24.11
CA MET A 1 -7.31 6.75 23.22
C MET A 1 -7.24 5.98 21.92
N THR A 2 -7.77 6.52 20.82
CA THR A 2 -7.64 5.91 19.50
C THR A 2 -6.18 5.99 19.09
N ARG A 3 -5.55 4.85 18.79
CA ARG A 3 -4.15 4.80 18.35
C ARG A 3 -4.07 5.59 17.04
N LYS A 4 -3.33 6.70 17.01
CA LYS A 4 -3.11 7.46 15.77
C LYS A 4 -2.04 6.73 14.96
N TYR A 5 -2.43 6.14 13.84
CA TYR A 5 -1.51 5.56 12.87
C TYR A 5 -0.90 6.66 11.99
N THR A 6 0.35 6.47 11.57
CA THR A 6 0.99 7.34 10.58
C THR A 6 0.47 7.02 9.17
N GLN A 7 0.69 7.91 8.21
CA GLN A 7 0.35 7.65 6.81
C GLN A 7 1.04 6.38 6.28
N ARG A 8 2.29 6.13 6.68
CA ARG A 8 3.03 4.91 6.31
C ARG A 8 2.41 3.64 6.91
N ASP A 9 1.92 3.72 8.15
CA ASP A 9 1.23 2.60 8.78
C ASP A 9 -0.05 2.23 8.01
N TYR A 10 -0.82 3.22 7.58
CA TYR A 10 -2.01 2.97 6.76
C TYR A 10 -1.66 2.27 5.45
N VAL A 11 -0.56 2.67 4.78
CA VAL A 11 -0.09 1.98 3.57
C VAL A 11 0.31 0.55 3.86
N HIS A 12 1.15 0.30 4.86
CA HIS A 12 1.57 -1.05 5.23
C HIS A 12 0.38 -1.97 5.56
N MET A 13 -0.57 -1.48 6.37
CA MET A 13 -1.76 -2.26 6.72
C MET A 13 -2.64 -2.54 5.50
N SER A 14 -2.78 -1.57 4.60
CA SER A 14 -3.59 -1.71 3.38
C SER A 14 -2.98 -2.69 2.38
N VAL A 15 -1.65 -2.69 2.25
CA VAL A 15 -0.91 -3.69 1.45
C VAL A 15 -1.17 -5.12 1.94
N MET A 16 -1.36 -5.31 3.25
CA MET A 16 -1.69 -6.63 3.82
C MET A 16 -3.17 -7.02 3.65
N ARG A 17 -4.04 -6.04 3.35
CA ARG A 17 -5.50 -6.21 3.29
C ARG A 17 -6.07 -6.21 1.88
N VAL A 18 -5.36 -5.62 0.92
CA VAL A 18 -5.77 -5.60 -0.49
C VAL A 18 -6.04 -7.04 -0.92
N ARG A 19 -7.23 -7.24 -1.50
CA ARG A 19 -7.71 -8.59 -1.82
C ARG A 19 -7.11 -9.11 -3.11
N ASP A 20 -6.76 -8.18 -4.00
CA ASP A 20 -6.22 -8.51 -5.30
C ASP A 20 -4.82 -9.11 -5.19
N TRP A 21 -4.58 -10.07 -6.07
CA TRP A 21 -3.30 -10.77 -6.18
C TRP A 21 -2.19 -9.80 -6.63
N GLU A 22 -2.54 -8.87 -7.51
CA GLU A 22 -1.74 -7.77 -8.00
C GLU A 22 -2.46 -6.47 -7.65
N PHE A 23 -1.73 -5.45 -7.22
CA PHE A 23 -2.32 -4.16 -6.85
C PHE A 23 -1.39 -3.00 -7.16
N ASP A 24 -1.94 -1.83 -7.44
CA ASP A 24 -1.19 -0.61 -7.62
C ASP A 24 -1.45 0.41 -6.49
N ALA A 25 -0.88 1.61 -6.64
CA ALA A 25 -1.03 2.65 -5.64
C ALA A 25 -2.47 3.18 -5.50
N ARG A 26 -3.32 3.09 -6.54
CA ARG A 26 -4.73 3.49 -6.45
C ARG A 26 -5.56 2.47 -5.71
N ASP A 27 -5.28 1.19 -5.88
CA ASP A 27 -5.97 0.13 -5.12
C ASP A 27 -5.73 0.33 -3.62
N ILE A 28 -4.47 0.60 -3.24
CA ILE A 28 -4.12 0.92 -1.85
C ILE A 28 -4.79 2.20 -1.37
N GLN A 29 -4.87 3.23 -2.22
CA GLN A 29 -5.57 4.47 -1.87
C GLN A 29 -7.05 4.23 -1.57
N THR A 30 -7.70 3.37 -2.37
CA THR A 30 -9.10 2.98 -2.21
C THR A 30 -9.30 2.21 -0.91
N VAL A 31 -8.46 1.22 -0.63
CA VAL A 31 -8.49 0.47 0.64
C VAL A 31 -8.32 1.41 1.83
N ILE A 32 -7.40 2.39 1.75
CA ILE A 32 -7.18 3.33 2.85
C ILE A 32 -8.43 4.18 3.12
N ALA A 33 -9.05 4.71 2.06
CA ALA A 33 -10.25 5.53 2.17
C ALA A 33 -11.41 4.73 2.75
N ASP A 34 -11.63 3.51 2.26
CA ASP A 34 -12.76 2.67 2.66
C ASP A 34 -12.61 2.12 4.09
N ASP A 35 -11.42 1.63 4.47
CA ASP A 35 -11.21 0.95 5.76
C ASP A 35 -10.99 1.92 6.92
N TYR A 36 -10.43 3.11 6.66
CA TYR A 36 -9.93 3.99 7.72
C TYR A 36 -10.55 5.39 7.73
N ASP A 37 -11.47 5.70 6.80
CA ASP A 37 -12.07 7.03 6.65
C ASP A 37 -11.00 8.14 6.63
N THR A 38 -9.93 7.88 5.88
CA THR A 38 -8.75 8.75 5.82
C THR A 38 -8.18 8.77 4.41
N GLU A 39 -7.47 9.84 4.07
CA GLU A 39 -6.83 9.99 2.77
C GLU A 39 -5.31 10.03 2.93
N VAL A 40 -4.62 9.24 2.11
CA VAL A 40 -3.16 9.30 1.97
C VAL A 40 -2.86 9.70 0.53
N SER A 41 -1.88 10.59 0.36
CA SER A 41 -1.52 11.08 -0.97
C SER A 41 -0.95 9.95 -1.83
N TYR A 42 -1.23 10.01 -3.12
CA TYR A 42 -0.73 9.03 -4.09
C TYR A 42 0.81 8.93 -4.08
N GLU A 43 1.50 10.06 -3.89
CA GLU A 43 2.97 10.12 -3.79
C GLU A 43 3.48 9.38 -2.53
N THR A 44 2.82 9.59 -1.39
CA THR A 44 3.15 8.89 -0.14
C THR A 44 2.96 7.37 -0.29
N ILE A 45 1.87 6.94 -0.94
CA ILE A 45 1.62 5.53 -1.21
C ILE A 45 2.71 4.95 -2.11
N ARG A 46 3.02 5.61 -3.23
CA ARG A 46 4.09 5.17 -4.14
C ARG A 46 5.46 5.09 -3.45
N GLY A 47 5.79 6.08 -2.62
CA GLY A 47 7.02 6.07 -1.84
C GLY A 47 7.10 4.86 -0.92
N ALA A 48 6.03 4.56 -0.19
CA ALA A 48 5.96 3.42 0.70
C ALA A 48 5.98 2.07 -0.04
N LEU A 49 5.26 1.93 -1.17
CA LEU A 49 5.33 0.71 -2.01
C LEU A 49 6.73 0.47 -2.56
N LYS A 50 7.43 1.54 -2.98
CA LYS A 50 8.82 1.45 -3.41
C LYS A 50 9.73 0.98 -2.27
N THR A 51 9.58 1.52 -1.07
CA THR A 51 10.37 1.09 0.09
C THR A 51 10.09 -0.38 0.45
N LEU A 52 8.82 -0.81 0.45
CA LEU A 52 8.46 -2.20 0.70
C LEU A 52 9.07 -3.17 -0.34
N ARG A 53 9.15 -2.74 -1.60
CA ARG A 53 9.87 -3.48 -2.65
C ARG A 53 11.36 -3.54 -2.37
N GLU A 54 11.99 -2.44 -1.98
CA GLU A 54 13.42 -2.39 -1.63
C GLU A 54 13.75 -3.25 -0.40
N GLU A 55 12.80 -3.39 0.52
CA GLU A 55 12.85 -4.29 1.68
C GLU A 55 12.59 -5.77 1.31
N GLY A 56 12.25 -6.06 0.05
CA GLY A 56 11.99 -7.40 -0.47
C GLY A 56 10.60 -7.96 -0.17
N LEU A 57 9.73 -7.16 0.44
CA LEU A 57 8.35 -7.57 0.82
C LEU A 57 7.38 -7.53 -0.36
N LEU A 58 7.71 -6.77 -1.40
CA LEU A 58 6.94 -6.67 -2.63
C LEU A 58 7.82 -6.91 -3.86
N GLU A 59 7.21 -7.47 -4.90
CA GLU A 59 7.79 -7.59 -6.23
C GLU A 59 7.01 -6.70 -7.21
N LEU A 60 7.72 -6.01 -8.09
CA LEU A 60 7.09 -5.26 -9.18
C LEU A 60 6.77 -6.22 -10.32
N THR A 61 5.55 -6.19 -10.84
CA THR A 61 5.13 -7.02 -11.97
C THR A 61 5.78 -6.56 -13.28
N ASP A 62 5.71 -7.43 -14.30
CA ASP A 62 6.33 -7.20 -15.61
C ASP A 62 5.77 -5.97 -16.34
N ASP A 63 4.59 -5.50 -15.98
CA ASP A 63 3.99 -4.27 -16.53
C ASP A 63 4.56 -2.97 -15.93
N GLY A 64 5.40 -3.09 -14.89
CA GLY A 64 6.05 -1.98 -14.22
C GLY A 64 5.14 -1.07 -13.38
N ASN A 65 3.87 -1.42 -13.17
CA ASN A 65 2.92 -0.60 -12.42
C ASN A 65 2.28 -1.30 -11.22
N HIS A 66 2.06 -2.62 -11.29
CA HIS A 66 1.49 -3.37 -10.17
C HIS A 66 2.56 -4.02 -9.29
N TYR A 67 2.15 -4.35 -8.08
CA TYR A 67 2.96 -5.04 -7.08
C TYR A 67 2.30 -6.35 -6.69
N LYS A 68 3.13 -7.34 -6.38
CA LYS A 68 2.76 -8.59 -5.72
C LYS A 68 3.41 -8.65 -4.35
N ARG A 69 2.72 -9.30 -3.42
CA ARG A 69 3.26 -9.63 -2.10
C ARG A 69 4.29 -10.76 -2.21
N ASN A 70 5.43 -10.59 -1.56
CA ASN A 70 6.54 -11.55 -1.55
C ASN A 70 6.85 -11.97 -0.10
N PHE A 71 6.05 -12.90 0.42
CA PHE A 71 6.23 -13.47 1.77
C PHE A 71 5.83 -14.94 1.81
#